data_AF-T2G8D0-F1
#
_entry.id   AF-T2G8D0-F1
#
_cell.length_a   1.000
_cell.length_b   1.000
_cell.length_c   1.000
_cell.angle_alpha   90.00
_cell.angle_beta   90.00
_cell.angle_gamma   90.00
#
_symmetry.space_group_name_H-M   'P 1'
#
loop_
_entity.id
_entity.type
_entity.pdbx_description
1 polymer ?
#
loop_
_entity_poly.entity_id
_entity_poly.type
_entity_poly.pdbx_seq_one_letter_code
_entity_poly.pdbx_strand_id
1 'polypeptide(L)' 'MERMHCDGFEGRYEFDPEADIFHGELVLPQDVVTFQGQTLQELRQAMADSVADYLEFKATATAHKAPQTPDPS' A
#
# COMPACT_ATOMS: atom_id res chain seq x y z
N MET A 1 15.33 3.26 8.52
CA MET A 1 14.53 3.03 7.30
C MET A 1 15.37 2.44 6.18
N GLU A 2 15.07 1.21 5.79
CA GLU A 2 15.55 0.48 4.61
C GLU A 2 14.54 0.58 3.46
N ARG A 3 14.90 0.07 2.27
CA ARG A 3 14.06 0.08 1.07
C ARG A 3 13.70 -1.33 0.64
N MET A 4 12.51 -1.49 0.09
CA MET A 4 12.05 -2.71 -0.58
C MET A 4 11.38 -2.38 -1.91
N HIS A 5 11.38 -3.33 -2.83
CA HIS A 5 10.76 -3.17 -4.14
C HIS A 5 9.77 -4.30 -4.42
N CYS A 6 8.63 -3.96 -5.04
CA CYS A 6 7.61 -4.89 -5.51
C CYS A 6 6.97 -4.35 -6.79
N ASP A 7 6.90 -5.15 -7.86
CA ASP A 7 6.23 -4.81 -9.13
C ASP A 7 6.50 -3.39 -9.69
N GLY A 8 7.74 -2.90 -9.52
CA GLY A 8 8.16 -1.57 -9.98
C GLY A 8 7.85 -0.43 -9.01
N PHE A 9 7.26 -0.73 -7.86
CA PHE A 9 7.04 0.19 -6.74
C PHE A 9 8.17 0.08 -5.71
N GLU A 10 8.50 1.21 -5.08
CA GLU A 10 9.49 1.30 -4.00
C GLU A 10 8.78 1.62 -2.68
N GLY A 11 8.93 0.73 -1.69
CA GLY A 11 8.50 0.93 -0.31
C GLY A 11 9.69 1.17 0.61
N ARG A 12 9.45 1.79 1.75
CA ARG A 12 10.42 2.01 2.83
C ARG A 12 9.95 1.26 4.07
N TYR A 13 10.87 0.81 4.91
CA TYR A 13 10.49 0.13 6.14
C TYR A 13 11.52 0.28 7.25
N GLU A 14 11.11 0.08 8.48
CA GLU A 14 11.98 -0.01 9.65
C GLU A 14 11.49 -1.06 10.62
N PHE A 15 12.40 -1.59 11.43
CA PHE A 15 12.05 -2.48 12.52
C PHE A 15 11.76 -1.66 13.76
N ASP A 16 10.57 -1.84 14.33
CA ASP A 16 10.16 -1.29 15.61
C ASP A 16 10.47 -2.32 16.71
N PRO A 17 11.48 -2.07 17.56
CA PRO A 17 11.86 -3.00 18.62
C PRO A 17 10.90 -3.01 19.81
N GLU A 18 10.06 -1.98 19.98
CA GLU A 18 9.07 -1.96 21.06
C GLU A 18 7.85 -2.82 20.70
N ALA A 19 7.48 -2.83 19.42
CA ALA A 19 6.37 -3.62 18.89
C ALA A 19 6.79 -4.99 18.31
N ASP A 20 8.10 -5.26 18.15
CA ASP A 20 8.68 -6.47 17.55
C ASP A 20 8.15 -6.75 16.12
N ILE A 21 7.96 -5.68 15.35
CA ILE A 21 7.44 -5.75 13.98
C ILE A 21 8.22 -4.85 13.04
N PHE A 22 8.17 -5.17 11.75
CA PHE A 22 8.54 -4.24 10.71
C PHE A 22 7.35 -3.35 10.35
N HIS A 23 7.59 -2.05 10.34
CA HIS A 23 6.68 -1.03 9.83
C HIS A 23 7.13 -0.62 8.43
N GLY A 24 6.23 -0.68 7.46
CA GLY A 24 6.48 -0.35 6.06
C GLY A 24 5.55 0.74 5.54
N GLU A 25 6.06 1.55 4.64
CA GLU A 25 5.36 2.64 3.96
C GLU A 25 5.61 2.55 2.44
N LEU A 26 4.55 2.64 1.66
CA LEU A 26 4.58 2.67 0.20
C LEU A 26 3.99 3.99 -0.28
N VAL A 27 4.82 4.81 -0.90
CA VAL A 27 4.39 6.09 -1.46
C VAL A 27 3.79 5.86 -2.84
N LEU A 28 2.48 6.07 -2.95
CA LEU A 28 1.75 6.03 -4.21
C LEU A 28 1.46 7.46 -4.70
N PRO A 29 1.19 7.67 -6.00
CA PRO A 29 0.91 8.99 -6.55
C PRO A 29 -0.27 9.74 -5.91
N GLN A 30 -1.20 9.03 -5.26
CA GLN A 30 -2.41 9.62 -4.68
C GLN A 30 -2.47 9.49 -3.16
N ASP A 31 -1.68 8.61 -2.55
CA ASP A 31 -1.78 8.27 -1.14
C ASP A 31 -0.49 7.60 -0.62
N VAL A 32 -0.34 7.46 0.69
CA VAL A 32 0.71 6.69 1.33
C VAL A 32 0.08 5.49 2.02
N VAL A 33 0.46 4.29 1.60
CA VAL A 33 -0.07 3.06 2.19
C VAL A 33 0.91 2.54 3.23
N THR A 34 0.45 2.36 4.46
CA THR A 34 1.22 1.76 5.55
C THR A 34 0.90 0.27 5.68
N PHE A 35 1.91 -0.56 5.87
CA PHE A 35 1.78 -2.01 6.04
C PHE A 35 2.75 -2.49 7.12
N GLN A 36 2.52 -3.67 7.69
CA GLN A 36 3.32 -4.20 8.79
C GLN A 36 3.51 -5.71 8.64
N GLY A 37 4.54 -6.26 9.26
CA GLY A 37 4.78 -7.70 9.33
C GLY A 37 5.83 -8.07 10.37
N GLN A 38 5.76 -9.27 10.94
CA GLN A 38 6.74 -9.75 11.92
C GLN A 38 8.03 -10.22 11.22
N THR A 39 7.94 -10.52 9.93
CA THR A 39 9.07 -10.93 9.11
C THR A 39 9.14 -10.13 7.82
N LEU A 40 10.33 -10.06 7.21
CA LEU A 40 10.49 -9.44 5.89
C LEU A 40 9.61 -10.09 4.81
N GLN A 41 9.29 -11.39 4.96
CA GLN A 41 8.42 -12.09 4.03
C GLN A 41 6.97 -11.61 4.16
N GLU A 42 6.44 -11.53 5.38
CA GLU A 42 5.10 -10.99 5.65
C GLU A 42 4.99 -9.53 5.19
N LEU A 43 6.01 -8.74 5.51
CA LEU A 43 6.07 -7.33 5.13
C LEU A 43 6.04 -7.14 3.60
N ARG A 44 6.80 -7.98 2.87
CA ARG A 44 6.78 -7.99 1.39
C ARG A 44 5.43 -8.41 0.84
N GLN A 45 4.80 -9.41 1.44
CA GLN A 45 3.46 -9.85 1.03
C GLN A 45 2.44 -8.72 1.23
N ALA A 46 2.46 -8.06 2.40
CA ALA A 46 1.58 -6.94 2.69
C ALA A 46 1.80 -5.75 1.74
N MET A 47 3.04 -5.49 1.32
CA MET A 47 3.34 -4.52 0.26
C MET A 47 2.74 -4.97 -1.09
N ALA A 48 2.93 -6.22 -1.48
CA ALA A 48 2.44 -6.76 -2.74
C ALA A 48 0.90 -6.69 -2.82
N ASP A 49 0.22 -7.03 -1.75
CA ASP A 49 -1.24 -6.95 -1.64
C ASP A 49 -1.71 -5.50 -1.77
N SER A 50 -1.02 -4.55 -1.11
CA SER A 50 -1.30 -3.10 -1.23
C SER A 50 -1.11 -2.58 -2.67
N VAL A 51 -0.07 -3.06 -3.37
CA VAL A 51 0.16 -2.71 -4.78
C VAL A 51 -0.92 -3.30 -5.68
N ALA A 52 -1.31 -4.55 -5.44
CA ALA A 52 -2.36 -5.22 -6.21
C ALA A 52 -3.69 -4.46 -6.07
N ASP A 53 -4.08 -4.09 -4.85
CA ASP A 53 -5.28 -3.29 -4.59
C ASP A 53 -5.24 -1.94 -5.29
N TYR A 54 -4.09 -1.25 -5.27
CA TYR A 54 -3.92 0.01 -5.99
C TYR A 54 -4.06 -0.14 -7.52
N LEU A 55 -3.50 -1.21 -8.08
CA LEU A 55 -3.61 -1.49 -9.52
C LEU A 55 -5.03 -1.89 -9.92
N GLU A 56 -5.72 -2.68 -9.10
CA GLU A 56 -7.13 -3.05 -9.31
C GLU A 56 -8.03 -1.81 -9.24
N PHE A 57 -7.83 -0.94 -8.24
CA PHE A 57 -8.54 0.34 -8.14
C PHE A 57 -8.30 1.22 -9.38
N LYS A 58 -7.06 1.29 -9.87
CA LYS A 58 -6.76 2.05 -11.10
C LYS A 58 -7.41 1.45 -12.33
N ALA A 59 -7.38 0.14 -12.49
CA ALA A 59 -8.00 -0.54 -13.63
C ALA A 59 -9.53 -0.34 -13.65
N THR A 60 -10.16 -0.36 -12.47
CA THR A 60 -11.61 -0.18 -12.31
C THR A 60 -12.02 1.30 -12.41
N ALA A 61 -11.21 2.25 -11.95
CA ALA A 61 -11.44 3.69 -12.11
C ALA A 61 -11.43 4.13 -13.57
N THR A 62 -10.66 3.47 -14.45
CA THR A 62 -10.77 3.66 -15.91
C THR A 62 -12.07 3.13 -16.51
N ALA A 63 -12.78 2.21 -15.84
CA ALA A 63 -14.03 1.62 -16.32
C ALA A 63 -15.29 2.34 -15.79
N HIS A 64 -15.23 2.98 -14.62
CA HIS A 64 -16.39 3.63 -13.98
C HIS A 64 -16.14 5.13 -13.73
N LYS A 65 -16.14 5.92 -14.80
CA LYS A 65 -16.52 7.33 -14.67
C LYS A 65 -18.04 7.43 -14.74
N ALA A 66 -18.71 7.15 -13.63
CA ALA A 66 -20.08 7.62 -13.37
C ALA A 66 -20.09 8.25 -11.97
N PRO A 67 -20.44 9.55 -11.85
CA PRO A 67 -20.30 10.30 -10.61
C PRO A 67 -21.33 9.81 -9.59
N GLN A 68 -20.88 9.41 -8.40
CA GLN A 68 -21.78 9.32 -7.26
C GLN A 68 -22.04 10.75 -6.79
N THR A 69 -23.24 11.25 -7.12
CA THR A 69 -23.77 12.53 -6.61
C THR A 69 -23.71 12.56 -5.09
N PRO A 70 -23.26 13.66 -4.46
CA PRO A 70 -23.32 13.78 -3.01
C PRO A 70 -24.78 13.72 -2.57
N ASP A 71 -25.01 12.95 -1.50
CA ASP A 71 -26.27 12.82 -0.79
C ASP A 71 -26.75 14.21 -0.31
N PRO A 72 -27.90 14.74 -0.79
CA PRO A 72 -28.49 15.92 -0.19
C PRO A 72 -29.28 15.47 1.04
N SER A 73 -28.89 16.01 2.19
CA SER A 73 -29.50 15.81 3.51
C SER A 73 -31.03 15.95 3.55
#